data_AF-A0A1G2CD80-F1
#
_entry.id   AF-A0A1G2CD80-F1
#
_cell.length_a   1.000
_cell.length_b   1.000
_cell.length_c   1.000
_cell.angle_alpha   90.00
_cell.angle_beta   90.00
_cell.angle_gamma   90.00
#
_symmetry.space_group_name_H-M   'P 1'
#
loop_
_entity.id
_entity.type
_entity.pdbx_description
1 polymer ?
#
loop_
_entity_poly.entity_id
_entity_poly.type
_entity_poly.pdbx_seq_one_letter_code
_entity_poly.pdbx_strand_id
1 'polypeptide(L)'
;MKIAVRTAFAIVLSLEFLGPFALPDIATDFTWLGLIVTTIFSWGILEFFRASALLLGIAFVAVILDAAGALLELYSRIEPWDLWIHAVGGGVIATATLELLRRALKEGRLSVRDHKLFLTTAVYLATTTVGFLYEFWEYVVDKLQYGYPKSLVSAYDSVEDQVLNLLGATLVLAIYLVWQAKFKRPASQ
;
A
#
# COMPACT_ATOMS: atom_id res chain seq x y z
N MET A 1 -10.12 -1.01 19.34
CA MET A 1 -9.75 -0.49 18.00
C MET A 1 -9.24 -1.57 17.04
N LYS A 2 -8.15 -2.32 17.33
CA LYS A 2 -7.65 -3.37 16.41
C LYS A 2 -8.71 -4.39 15.97
N ILE A 3 -9.52 -4.88 16.91
CA ILE A 3 -10.59 -5.85 16.61
C ILE A 3 -11.57 -5.27 15.59
N ALA A 4 -11.99 -4.01 15.74
CA ALA A 4 -12.90 -3.36 14.80
C ALA A 4 -12.31 -3.27 13.39
N VAL A 5 -11.03 -2.88 13.25
CA VAL A 5 -10.37 -2.80 11.94
C VAL A 5 -10.20 -4.19 11.31
N ARG A 6 -9.89 -5.22 12.11
CA ARG A 6 -9.83 -6.63 11.66
C ARG A 6 -11.19 -7.12 11.17
N THR A 7 -12.26 -6.82 11.91
CA THR A 7 -13.62 -7.12 11.49
C THR A 7 -13.95 -6.42 10.18
N ALA A 8 -13.54 -5.16 10.02
CA ALA A 8 -13.76 -4.40 8.78
C ALA A 8 -13.03 -5.03 7.58
N PHE A 9 -11.75 -5.41 7.73
CA PHE A 9 -11.02 -6.17 6.70
C PHE A 9 -11.71 -7.50 6.36
N ALA A 10 -12.14 -8.25 7.38
CA ALA A 10 -12.83 -9.52 7.17
C ALA A 10 -14.15 -9.34 6.40
N ILE A 11 -14.90 -8.27 6.67
CA ILE A 11 -16.11 -7.92 5.93
C ILE A 11 -15.78 -7.61 4.47
N VAL A 12 -14.81 -6.73 4.21
CA VAL A 12 -14.39 -6.37 2.84
C VAL A 12 -13.95 -7.61 2.06
N LEU A 13 -13.06 -8.42 2.63
CA LEU A 13 -12.58 -9.64 2.00
C LEU A 13 -13.73 -10.62 1.70
N SER A 14 -14.71 -10.73 2.62
CA SER A 14 -15.89 -11.55 2.39
C SER A 14 -16.74 -11.02 1.23
N LEU A 15 -16.89 -9.70 1.11
CA LEU A 15 -17.61 -9.06 0.01
C LEU A 15 -16.88 -9.27 -1.32
N GLU A 16 -15.55 -9.11 -1.36
CA GLU A 16 -14.73 -9.37 -2.56
C GLU A 16 -14.80 -10.83 -2.98
N PHE A 17 -14.80 -11.77 -2.03
CA PHE A 17 -14.91 -13.20 -2.31
C PHE A 17 -16.30 -13.59 -2.82
N LEU A 18 -17.37 -12.98 -2.29
CA LEU A 18 -18.74 -13.24 -2.72
C LEU A 18 -19.11 -12.48 -4.00
N GLY A 19 -18.42 -11.38 -4.30
CA GLY A 19 -18.67 -10.48 -5.43
C GLY A 19 -18.87 -11.19 -6.77
N PRO A 20 -17.94 -12.05 -7.21
CA PRO A 20 -18.06 -12.79 -8.48
C PRO A 20 -19.36 -13.60 -8.63
N PHE A 21 -19.92 -14.06 -7.51
CA PHE A 21 -21.12 -14.91 -7.48
C PHE A 21 -22.40 -14.12 -7.27
N ALA A 22 -22.34 -13.09 -6.43
CA ALA A 22 -23.49 -12.27 -6.07
C ALA A 22 -23.77 -11.16 -7.09
N LEU A 23 -22.72 -10.66 -7.76
CA LEU A 23 -22.75 -9.51 -8.65
C LEU A 23 -22.00 -9.81 -9.97
N PRO A 24 -22.38 -10.88 -10.71
CA PRO A 24 -21.65 -11.31 -11.90
C PRO A 24 -21.68 -10.29 -13.06
N ASP A 25 -22.69 -9.40 -13.06
CA ASP A 25 -22.90 -8.41 -14.12
C ASP A 25 -22.25 -7.05 -13.81
N ILE A 26 -21.60 -6.89 -12.65
CA ILE A 26 -20.87 -5.65 -12.34
C ILE A 26 -19.52 -5.70 -13.07
N ALA A 27 -19.36 -4.78 -14.02
CA ALA A 27 -18.06 -4.49 -14.61
C ALA A 27 -17.15 -3.84 -13.56
N THR A 28 -15.91 -4.30 -13.49
CA THR A 28 -14.89 -3.78 -12.58
C THR A 28 -13.62 -3.49 -13.36
N ASP A 29 -12.94 -2.38 -13.05
CA ASP A 29 -11.68 -2.02 -13.72
C ASP A 29 -10.61 -3.11 -13.45
N PHE A 30 -10.52 -3.54 -12.19
CA PHE A 30 -9.73 -4.69 -11.75
C PHE A 30 -10.56 -5.95 -11.58
N THR A 31 -9.90 -7.10 -11.60
CA THR A 31 -10.57 -8.38 -11.36
C THR A 31 -10.91 -8.53 -9.88
N TRP A 32 -11.99 -9.24 -9.57
CA TRP A 32 -12.30 -9.61 -8.18
C TRP A 32 -11.14 -10.38 -7.52
N LEU A 33 -10.41 -11.20 -8.29
CA LEU A 33 -9.21 -11.87 -7.81
C LEU A 33 -8.11 -10.87 -7.42
N GLY A 34 -7.92 -9.81 -8.21
CA GLY A 34 -7.03 -8.70 -7.91
C GLY A 34 -7.36 -8.09 -6.54
N LEU A 35 -8.62 -7.70 -6.34
CA LEU A 35 -9.10 -7.12 -5.07
C LEU A 35 -8.84 -8.04 -3.87
N ILE A 36 -9.19 -9.32 -3.99
CA ILE A 36 -8.95 -10.33 -2.94
C ILE A 36 -7.47 -10.41 -2.58
N VAL A 37 -6.58 -10.46 -3.57
CA VAL A 37 -5.14 -10.57 -3.33
C VAL A 37 -4.59 -9.28 -2.70
N THR A 38 -4.99 -8.11 -3.17
CA THR A 38 -4.61 -6.82 -2.59
C THR A 38 -5.03 -6.73 -1.11
N THR A 39 -6.26 -7.12 -0.78
CA THR A 39 -6.78 -7.12 0.59
C THR A 39 -6.04 -8.13 1.48
N ILE A 40 -5.86 -9.37 1.02
CA ILE A 40 -5.15 -10.42 1.78
C ILE A 40 -3.70 -10.01 2.03
N PHE A 41 -3.00 -9.51 1.01
CA PHE A 41 -1.59 -9.15 1.12
C PHE A 41 -1.41 -7.95 2.06
N SER A 42 -2.20 -6.89 1.87
CA SER A 42 -2.16 -5.69 2.71
C SER A 42 -2.47 -6.01 4.17
N TRP A 43 -3.53 -6.76 4.43
CA TRP A 43 -3.90 -7.12 5.80
C TRP A 43 -2.93 -8.13 6.41
N GLY A 44 -2.59 -9.18 5.67
CA GLY A 44 -1.75 -10.30 6.11
C GLY A 44 -0.34 -9.87 6.49
N ILE A 45 0.30 -9.02 5.69
CA ILE A 45 1.64 -8.49 6.00
C ILE A 45 1.62 -7.67 7.28
N LEU A 46 0.63 -6.77 7.43
CA LEU A 46 0.54 -5.92 8.61
C LEU A 46 0.26 -6.73 9.88
N GLU A 47 -0.55 -7.78 9.80
CA GLU A 47 -0.77 -8.70 10.92
C GLU A 47 0.48 -9.53 11.23
N PHE A 48 1.18 -10.04 10.21
CA PHE A 48 2.43 -10.77 10.38
C PHE A 48 3.46 -9.94 11.16
N PHE A 49 3.60 -8.66 10.81
CA PHE A 49 4.50 -7.72 11.51
C PHE A 49 3.89 -7.09 12.78
N ARG A 50 2.67 -7.51 13.17
CA ARG A 50 1.95 -7.03 14.36
C ARG A 50 1.83 -5.50 14.40
N ALA A 51 1.49 -4.90 13.25
CA ALA A 51 1.29 -3.47 13.05
C ALA A 51 0.38 -2.82 14.10
N SER A 52 0.57 -1.53 14.36
CA SER A 52 -0.30 -0.76 15.24
C SER A 52 -1.75 -0.70 14.73
N ALA A 53 -2.69 -0.37 15.63
CA ALA A 53 -4.08 -0.20 15.25
C ALA A 53 -4.28 0.96 14.26
N LEU A 54 -3.46 2.00 14.39
CA LEU A 54 -3.46 3.15 13.51
C LEU A 54 -2.99 2.76 12.10
N LEU A 55 -1.88 2.04 12.00
CA LEU A 55 -1.35 1.58 10.71
C LEU A 55 -2.31 0.63 10.01
N LEU A 56 -2.93 -0.30 10.74
CA LEU A 56 -4.01 -1.13 10.21
C LEU A 56 -5.18 -0.29 9.69
N GLY A 57 -5.57 0.76 10.41
CA GLY A 57 -6.65 1.66 9.98
C GLY A 57 -6.30 2.46 8.72
N ILE A 58 -5.08 2.98 8.61
CA ILE A 58 -4.60 3.69 7.42
C ILE A 58 -4.59 2.76 6.21
N ALA A 59 -4.04 1.55 6.36
CA ALA A 59 -4.03 0.55 5.30
C ALA A 59 -5.44 0.11 4.89
N PHE A 60 -6.35 -0.04 5.86
CA PHE A 60 -7.76 -0.34 5.59
C PHE A 60 -8.40 0.73 4.72
N VAL A 61 -8.17 2.02 5.02
CA VAL A 61 -8.69 3.11 4.20
C VAL A 61 -8.13 3.06 2.78
N ALA A 62 -6.84 2.78 2.60
CA ALA A 62 -6.25 2.64 1.27
C ALA A 62 -6.87 1.49 0.47
N VAL A 63 -7.07 0.32 1.10
CA VAL A 63 -7.75 -0.84 0.48
C VAL A 63 -9.20 -0.52 0.09
N ILE A 64 -9.93 0.20 0.95
CA ILE A 64 -11.29 0.63 0.62
C ILE A 64 -11.32 1.59 -0.56
N LEU A 65 -10.38 2.54 -0.63
CA LEU A 65 -10.29 3.46 -1.76
C LEU A 65 -9.98 2.70 -3.04
N ASP A 66 -9.03 1.76 -3.01
CA ASP A 66 -8.70 0.93 -4.16
C ASP A 66 -9.91 0.10 -4.65
N ALA A 67 -10.54 -0.64 -3.75
CA ALA A 67 -11.74 -1.42 -4.06
C ALA A 67 -12.90 -0.54 -4.57
N ALA A 68 -13.12 0.63 -3.97
CA ALA A 68 -14.14 1.56 -4.43
C ALA A 68 -13.82 2.10 -5.84
N GLY A 69 -12.56 2.37 -6.13
CA GLY A 69 -12.10 2.74 -7.46
C GLY A 69 -12.44 1.67 -8.49
N ALA A 70 -12.19 0.40 -8.17
CA ALA A 70 -12.44 -0.70 -9.07
C ALA A 70 -13.93 -0.94 -9.32
N LEU A 71 -14.75 -0.89 -8.26
CA LEU A 71 -16.19 -1.17 -8.31
C LEU A 71 -17.01 -0.04 -8.92
N LEU A 72 -16.52 1.20 -8.86
CA LEU A 72 -17.18 2.38 -9.41
C LEU A 72 -16.58 2.82 -10.75
N GLU A 73 -15.67 2.01 -11.30
CA GLU A 73 -14.95 2.26 -12.56
C GLU A 73 -14.20 3.61 -12.56
N LEU A 74 -13.63 4.01 -11.41
CA LEU A 74 -12.96 5.30 -11.29
C LEU A 74 -11.60 5.33 -12.00
N TYR A 75 -10.92 4.19 -12.12
CA TYR A 75 -9.64 4.10 -12.85
C TYR A 75 -9.85 4.38 -14.34
N SER A 76 -10.97 3.91 -14.91
CA SER A 76 -11.31 4.20 -16.32
C SER A 76 -12.03 5.53 -16.53
N ARG A 77 -12.70 6.09 -15.51
CA ARG A 77 -13.51 7.33 -15.64
C ARG A 77 -12.80 8.59 -15.19
N ILE A 78 -11.86 8.50 -14.27
CA ILE A 78 -11.20 9.64 -13.63
C ILE A 78 -9.70 9.41 -13.74
N GLU A 79 -9.09 9.93 -14.80
CA GLU A 79 -7.66 9.75 -15.10
C GLU A 79 -6.73 10.04 -13.89
N PRO A 80 -6.96 11.06 -13.04
CA PRO A 80 -6.12 11.26 -11.86
C PRO A 80 -6.28 10.20 -10.77
N TRP A 81 -7.36 9.42 -10.75
CA TRP A 81 -7.69 8.51 -9.65
C TRP A 81 -6.57 7.52 -9.39
N ASP A 82 -6.13 6.87 -10.45
CA ASP A 82 -5.02 5.93 -10.44
C ASP A 82 -3.76 6.57 -9.84
N LEU A 83 -3.41 7.76 -10.36
CA LEU A 83 -2.25 8.51 -9.90
C LEU A 83 -2.29 8.81 -8.39
N TRP A 84 -3.48 9.17 -7.87
CA TRP A 84 -3.69 9.45 -6.46
C TRP A 84 -3.55 8.19 -5.60
N ILE A 85 -4.08 7.05 -6.08
CA ILE A 85 -4.02 5.78 -5.35
C ILE A 85 -2.57 5.30 -5.23
N HIS A 86 -1.76 5.40 -6.29
CA HIS A 86 -0.34 5.05 -6.22
C HIS A 86 0.44 5.96 -5.25
N ALA A 87 0.17 7.27 -5.26
CA ALA A 87 0.78 8.17 -4.28
C ALA A 87 0.36 7.83 -2.83
N VAL A 88 -0.91 7.50 -2.60
CA VAL A 88 -1.41 7.07 -1.28
C VAL A 88 -0.76 5.75 -0.86
N GLY A 89 -0.75 4.75 -1.75
CA GLY A 89 -0.15 3.43 -1.52
C GLY A 89 1.32 3.53 -1.12
N GLY A 90 2.12 4.28 -1.87
CA GLY A 90 3.50 4.58 -1.54
C GLY A 90 3.69 5.20 -0.15
N GLY A 91 2.81 6.13 0.22
CA GLY A 91 2.76 6.73 1.56
C GLY A 91 2.42 5.72 2.67
N VAL A 92 1.47 4.80 2.43
CA VAL A 92 1.13 3.73 3.37
C VAL A 92 2.31 2.80 3.59
N ILE A 93 2.98 2.37 2.51
CA ILE A 93 4.16 1.49 2.59
C ILE A 93 5.29 2.17 3.35
N ALA A 94 5.55 3.46 3.08
CA ALA A 94 6.55 4.24 3.80
C ALA A 94 6.23 4.36 5.30
N THR A 95 4.96 4.62 5.63
CA THR A 95 4.49 4.70 7.02
C THR A 95 4.65 3.36 7.73
N ALA A 96 4.27 2.26 7.08
CA ALA A 96 4.44 0.91 7.60
C ALA A 96 5.91 0.60 7.88
N THR A 97 6.77 0.83 6.89
CA THR A 97 8.20 0.57 6.97
C THR A 97 8.85 1.38 8.09
N LEU A 98 8.51 2.68 8.21
CA LEU A 98 8.99 3.52 9.30
C LEU A 98 8.56 3.01 10.67
N GLU A 99 7.29 2.61 10.84
CA GLU A 99 6.80 2.08 12.11
C GLU A 99 7.57 0.81 12.51
N LEU A 100 7.70 -0.14 11.57
CA LEU A 100 8.35 -1.43 11.80
C LEU A 100 9.83 -1.29 12.12
N LEU A 101 10.58 -0.50 11.33
CA LEU A 101 12.00 -0.28 11.56
C LEU A 101 12.25 0.45 12.88
N ARG A 102 11.46 1.49 13.19
CA ARG A 102 11.59 2.21 14.47
C ARG A 102 11.31 1.31 15.66
N ARG A 103 10.33 0.41 15.54
CA ARG A 103 10.05 -0.59 16.57
C ARG A 103 11.22 -1.56 16.73
N ALA A 104 11.76 -2.09 15.64
CA ALA A 104 12.90 -3.00 15.66
C ALA A 104 14.16 -2.34 16.28
N LEU A 105 14.43 -1.07 15.97
CA LEU A 105 15.50 -0.28 16.59
C LEU A 105 15.27 -0.08 18.09
N LYS A 106 14.04 0.28 18.50
CA LYS A 106 13.70 0.49 19.91
C LYS A 106 13.81 -0.80 20.74
N GLU A 107 13.46 -1.94 20.14
CA GLU A 107 13.57 -3.27 20.76
C GLU A 107 15.00 -3.83 20.73
N GLY A 108 15.99 -3.08 20.20
CA GLY A 108 17.38 -3.50 20.12
C GLY A 108 17.65 -4.63 19.12
N ARG A 109 16.67 -4.96 18.25
CA ARG A 109 16.81 -6.00 17.22
C ARG A 109 17.64 -5.56 16.01
N LEU A 110 17.82 -4.25 15.85
CA LEU A 110 18.65 -3.63 14.83
C LEU A 110 19.58 -2.62 15.52
N SER A 111 20.85 -2.62 15.12
CA SER A 111 21.84 -1.62 15.51
C SER A 111 22.45 -1.03 14.23
N VAL A 112 22.28 0.28 14.04
CA VAL A 112 22.76 0.98 12.85
C VAL A 112 23.46 2.27 13.26
N ARG A 113 24.54 2.60 12.57
CA ARG A 113 25.38 3.77 12.89
C ARG A 113 24.73 5.09 12.45
N ASP A 114 24.12 5.12 11.27
CA ASP A 114 23.37 6.26 10.76
C ASP A 114 21.89 5.91 10.62
N HIS A 115 21.10 6.31 11.63
CA HIS A 115 19.67 6.01 11.67
C HIS A 115 18.90 6.73 10.55
N LYS A 116 19.33 7.92 10.12
CA LYS A 116 18.57 8.70 9.14
C LYS A 116 18.76 8.12 7.74
N LEU A 117 20.02 7.90 7.35
CA LEU A 117 20.32 7.31 6.04
C LEU A 117 19.71 5.91 5.92
N PHE A 118 19.86 5.08 6.95
CA PHE A 118 19.29 3.73 6.96
C PHE A 118 17.76 3.75 6.80
N LEU A 119 17.04 4.56 7.58
CA LEU A 119 15.58 4.63 7.50
C LEU A 119 15.09 5.12 6.14
N THR A 120 15.73 6.16 5.59
CA THR A 120 15.38 6.70 4.27
C THR A 120 15.61 5.66 3.17
N THR A 121 16.79 5.02 3.15
CA THR A 121 17.10 3.97 2.16
C THR A 121 16.14 2.78 2.29
N ALA A 122 15.87 2.32 3.50
CA ALA A 122 14.98 1.18 3.71
C ALA A 122 13.53 1.49 3.30
N VAL A 123 13.05 2.72 3.52
CA VAL A 123 11.73 3.15 3.04
C VAL A 123 11.67 3.13 1.52
N TYR A 124 12.65 3.72 0.82
CA TYR A 124 12.64 3.72 -0.64
C TYR A 124 12.73 2.29 -1.20
N LEU A 125 13.61 1.46 -0.66
CA LEU A 125 13.71 0.06 -1.09
C LEU A 125 12.42 -0.71 -0.86
N ALA A 126 11.77 -0.54 0.30
CA ALA A 126 10.50 -1.19 0.58
C ALA A 126 9.38 -0.70 -0.36
N THR A 127 9.26 0.61 -0.58
CA THR A 127 8.27 1.19 -1.50
C THR A 127 8.48 0.70 -2.92
N THR A 128 9.70 0.75 -3.46
CA THR A 128 9.99 0.24 -4.81
C THR A 128 9.75 -1.27 -4.92
N THR A 129 10.12 -2.04 -3.90
CA THR A 129 9.93 -3.51 -3.94
C THR A 129 8.46 -3.85 -3.94
N VAL A 130 7.67 -3.27 -3.03
CA VAL A 130 6.23 -3.55 -2.94
C VAL A 130 5.49 -3.01 -4.16
N GLY A 131 5.81 -1.80 -4.61
CA GLY A 131 5.25 -1.23 -5.83
C GLY A 131 5.53 -2.15 -7.03
N PHE A 132 6.78 -2.58 -7.24
CA PHE A 132 7.11 -3.48 -8.34
C PHE A 132 6.38 -4.82 -8.26
N LEU A 133 6.25 -5.39 -7.05
CA LEU A 133 5.51 -6.65 -6.86
C LEU A 133 4.03 -6.49 -7.18
N TYR A 134 3.44 -5.32 -6.90
CA TYR A 134 2.07 -4.99 -7.23
C TYR A 134 1.86 -4.93 -8.75
N GLU A 135 2.65 -4.12 -9.45
CA GLU A 135 2.64 -4.02 -10.93
C GLU A 135 2.83 -5.39 -11.61
N PHE A 136 3.79 -6.16 -11.10
CA PHE A 136 4.06 -7.49 -11.61
C PHE A 136 2.88 -8.44 -11.40
N TRP A 137 2.20 -8.33 -10.25
CA TRP A 137 1.02 -9.13 -9.96
C TRP A 137 -0.14 -8.79 -10.90
N GLU A 138 -0.41 -7.50 -11.14
CA GLU A 138 -1.45 -7.07 -12.09
C GLU A 138 -1.16 -7.59 -13.49
N TYR A 139 0.08 -7.47 -13.96
CA TYR A 139 0.51 -8.06 -15.23
C TYR A 139 0.23 -9.56 -15.29
N VAL A 140 0.58 -10.31 -14.24
CA VAL A 140 0.36 -11.75 -14.18
C VAL A 140 -1.13 -12.09 -14.21
N VAL A 141 -1.95 -11.40 -13.43
CA VAL A 141 -3.41 -11.62 -13.38
C VAL A 141 -4.05 -11.35 -14.73
N ASP A 142 -3.72 -10.23 -15.37
CA ASP A 142 -4.28 -9.90 -16.68
C ASP A 142 -3.84 -10.90 -17.75
N LYS A 143 -2.57 -11.29 -17.73
CA LYS A 143 -2.04 -12.31 -18.65
C LYS A 143 -2.76 -13.65 -18.48
N LEU A 144 -3.03 -14.07 -17.24
CA LEU A 144 -3.70 -15.34 -16.94
C LEU A 144 -5.19 -15.29 -17.28
N GLN A 145 -5.85 -14.15 -17.07
CA GLN A 145 -7.29 -14.03 -17.24
C GLN A 145 -7.71 -13.68 -18.66
N TYR A 146 -6.97 -12.80 -19.34
CA TYR A 146 -7.33 -12.28 -20.66
C TYR A 146 -6.37 -12.70 -21.78
N GLY A 147 -5.20 -13.27 -21.43
CA GLY A 147 -4.16 -13.65 -22.40
C GLY A 147 -3.26 -12.47 -22.83
N TYR A 148 -3.62 -11.24 -22.48
CA TYR A 148 -2.88 -10.01 -22.74
C TYR A 148 -3.05 -9.02 -21.57
N PRO A 149 -2.07 -8.16 -21.29
CA PRO A 149 -2.21 -7.08 -20.31
C PRO A 149 -3.25 -6.06 -20.78
N LYS A 150 -4.14 -5.59 -19.91
CA LYS A 150 -5.03 -4.46 -20.23
C LYS A 150 -4.21 -3.17 -20.39
N SER A 151 -4.83 -2.12 -20.92
CA SER A 151 -4.16 -0.83 -21.17
C SER A 151 -3.60 -0.17 -19.91
N LEU A 152 -4.19 -0.45 -18.75
CA LEU A 152 -3.76 -0.04 -17.40
C LEU A 152 -2.61 -0.90 -16.85
N VAL A 153 -1.94 -1.69 -17.69
CA VAL A 153 -0.79 -2.51 -17.28
C VAL A 153 0.25 -2.45 -18.39
N SER A 154 0.83 -1.26 -18.57
CA SER A 154 1.89 -1.02 -19.56
C SER A 154 3.22 -0.70 -18.88
N ALA A 155 4.34 -0.90 -19.59
CA ALA A 155 5.65 -0.55 -19.04
C ALA A 155 5.81 0.95 -18.73
N TYR A 156 5.08 1.81 -19.45
CA TYR A 156 5.09 3.25 -19.18
C TYR A 156 4.30 3.57 -17.90
N ASP A 157 3.11 2.99 -17.80
CA ASP A 157 2.19 3.08 -16.66
C ASP A 157 2.88 2.64 -15.37
N SER A 158 3.41 1.41 -15.34
CA SER A 158 4.12 0.89 -14.17
C SER A 158 5.32 1.76 -13.74
N VAL A 159 5.97 2.48 -14.68
CA VAL A 159 7.04 3.42 -14.33
C VAL A 159 6.47 4.70 -13.70
N GLU A 160 5.38 5.23 -14.23
CA GLU A 160 4.63 6.35 -13.65
C GLU A 160 4.15 5.99 -12.23
N ASP A 161 3.63 4.79 -12.05
CA ASP A 161 3.16 4.27 -10.76
C ASP A 161 4.30 4.10 -9.75
N GLN A 162 5.47 3.65 -10.20
CA GLN A 162 6.65 3.63 -9.34
C GLN A 162 7.06 5.04 -8.92
N VAL A 163 7.02 6.02 -9.84
CA VAL A 163 7.34 7.41 -9.51
C VAL A 163 6.35 7.96 -8.48
N LEU A 164 5.05 7.70 -8.65
CA LEU A 164 4.02 8.15 -7.73
C LEU A 164 4.11 7.49 -6.35
N ASN A 165 4.36 6.18 -6.32
CA ASN A 165 4.66 5.46 -5.09
C ASN A 165 5.84 6.12 -4.34
N LEU A 166 6.91 6.46 -5.06
CA LEU A 166 8.08 7.13 -4.50
C LEU A 166 7.78 8.57 -4.04
N LEU A 167 6.93 9.31 -4.76
CA LEU A 167 6.48 10.64 -4.35
C LEU A 167 5.69 10.59 -3.03
N GLY A 168 4.77 9.64 -2.90
CA GLY A 168 4.05 9.36 -1.66
C GLY A 168 4.98 9.04 -0.49
N ALA A 169 5.95 8.15 -0.72
CA ALA A 169 6.97 7.81 0.28
C ALA A 169 7.84 9.01 0.67
N THR A 170 8.24 9.82 -0.32
CA THR A 170 9.02 11.05 -0.11
C THR A 170 8.27 12.04 0.77
N LEU A 171 6.97 12.24 0.53
CA LEU A 171 6.13 13.12 1.34
C LEU A 171 6.07 12.65 2.80
N VAL A 172 5.85 11.36 3.03
CA VAL A 172 5.85 10.77 4.38
C VAL A 172 7.20 10.94 5.07
N LEU A 173 8.31 10.69 4.35
CA LEU A 173 9.66 10.91 4.88
C LEU A 173 9.91 12.38 5.21
N ALA A 174 9.50 13.32 4.36
CA ALA A 174 9.65 14.74 4.59
C ALA A 174 8.89 15.19 5.85
N ILE A 175 7.63 14.77 5.99
CA ILE A 175 6.81 15.02 7.19
C ILE A 175 7.52 14.44 8.43
N TYR A 176 7.99 13.20 8.33
CA TYR A 176 8.69 12.53 9.42
C TYR A 176 9.97 13.27 9.85
N LEU A 177 10.81 13.68 8.89
CA LEU A 177 12.06 14.37 9.16
C LEU A 177 11.83 15.78 9.74
N VAL A 178 10.84 16.52 9.23
CA VAL A 178 10.44 17.82 9.80
C VAL A 178 9.92 17.64 11.23
N TRP A 179 9.10 16.61 11.47
CA TRP A 179 8.60 16.31 12.81
C TRP A 179 9.74 15.97 13.78
N GLN A 180 10.72 15.17 13.34
CA GLN A 180 11.92 14.87 14.13
C GLN A 180 12.72 16.14 14.46
N ALA A 181 12.95 17.01 13.48
CA ALA A 181 13.71 18.23 13.66
C ALA A 181 13.01 19.23 14.60
N LYS A 182 11.68 19.33 14.55
CA LYS A 182 10.90 20.28 15.37
C LYS A 182 10.57 19.78 16.77
N PHE A 183 10.30 18.48 16.92
CA PHE A 183 9.68 17.97 18.16
C PHE A 183 10.53 16.96 18.92
N LYS A 184 11.58 16.39 18.34
CA LYS A 184 12.57 15.66 19.15
C LYS A 184 13.64 16.63 19.61
N ARG A 185 13.68 16.90 20.91
CA ARG A 185 14.84 17.54 21.55
C ARG A 185 16.10 16.77 21.16
N PRO A 186 17.23 17.43 20.83
CA PRO A 186 18.50 16.75 20.77
C PRO A 186 18.65 16.00 22.09
N ALA A 187 18.88 14.68 22.01
CA ALA A 187 19.33 13.95 23.17
C ALA A 187 20.56 14.70 23.66
N SER A 188 20.50 15.22 24.88
CA SER A 188 21.66 15.76 25.56
C SER A 188 22.78 14.73 25.42
N GLN A 189 23.83 15.12 24.69
CA GLN A 189 25.09 14.39 24.66
C GLN A 189 25.68 14.36 26.08
#